data_AF-A0A381UD21-F1
#
_entry.id   AF-A0A381UD21-F1
#
_cell.length_a   1.000
_cell.length_b   1.000
_cell.length_c   1.000
_cell.angle_alpha   90.00
_cell.angle_beta   90.00
_cell.angle_gamma   90.00
#
_symmetry.space_group_name_H-M   'P 1'
#
loop_
_entity.id
_entity.type
_entity.pdbx_description
1 polymer ?
#
loop_
_entity_poly.entity_id
_entity_poly.type
_entity_poly.pdbx_seq_one_letter_code
_entity_poly.pdbx_strand_id
1 'polypeptide(L)'
;MAIYKEDETGCPFTYRVEAVTKVVDGDTLDCVFDLGFDVMVKHRVRMLGIDTPESRTRSLNEKVYGLLSKAALKSWVHWAVMSDRDDIDIEIRCPESDSRGKFGRILGEVWVNCNAEGEYGGWTNVNKWLCENGHAVGYWGQNKDDVKPEHWANREFLAEHGKQDLLQWD
;
A
#
# COMPACT_ATOMS: atom_id res chain seq x y z
N MET A 1 -13.72 10.82 1.72
CA MET A 1 -13.03 9.52 1.75
C MET A 1 -12.95 8.99 0.34
N ALA A 2 -11.75 8.64 -0.14
CA ALA A 2 -11.59 8.05 -1.46
C ALA A 2 -12.13 6.61 -1.46
N ILE A 3 -12.89 6.25 -2.50
CA ILE A 3 -13.46 4.91 -2.64
C ILE A 3 -12.42 4.04 -3.36
N TYR A 4 -11.97 2.96 -2.72
CA TYR A 4 -11.24 1.92 -3.42
C TYR A 4 -12.17 1.27 -4.43
N LYS A 5 -11.84 1.35 -5.71
CA LYS A 5 -12.57 0.61 -6.74
C LYS A 5 -11.93 -0.77 -6.82
N GLU A 6 -12.66 -1.80 -6.46
CA GLU A 6 -12.19 -3.17 -6.72
C GLU A 6 -12.20 -3.40 -8.24
N ASP A 7 -11.12 -3.99 -8.76
CA ASP A 7 -11.09 -4.42 -10.16
C ASP A 7 -12.05 -5.62 -10.30
N GLU A 8 -13.05 -5.52 -11.18
CA GLU A 8 -14.04 -6.58 -11.42
C GLU A 8 -13.40 -7.89 -11.91
N THR A 9 -12.19 -7.84 -12.47
CA THR A 9 -11.42 -9.03 -12.85
C THR A 9 -10.68 -9.70 -11.69
N GLY A 10 -10.54 -8.99 -10.57
CA GLY A 10 -9.85 -9.45 -9.36
C GLY A 10 -8.35 -9.64 -9.54
N CYS A 11 -7.70 -10.14 -8.49
CA CYS A 11 -6.28 -10.49 -8.49
C CYS A 11 -6.10 -12.00 -8.27
N PRO A 12 -6.25 -12.85 -9.31
CA PRO A 12 -6.24 -14.30 -9.15
C PRO A 12 -4.84 -14.88 -8.88
N PHE A 13 -3.77 -14.16 -9.22
CA PHE A 13 -2.40 -14.63 -9.03
C PHE A 13 -1.89 -14.22 -7.67
N THR A 14 -1.60 -15.19 -6.81
CA THR A 14 -1.18 -14.95 -5.43
C THR A 14 0.25 -15.40 -5.23
N TYR A 15 1.08 -14.52 -4.67
CA TYR A 15 2.48 -14.78 -4.40
C TYR A 15 2.78 -14.53 -2.92
N ARG A 16 3.33 -15.55 -2.25
CA ARG A 16 3.74 -15.45 -0.85
C ARG A 16 4.98 -14.56 -0.72
N VAL A 17 4.94 -13.66 0.25
CA VAL A 17 6.06 -12.81 0.61
C VAL A 17 6.70 -13.38 1.87
N GLU A 18 7.97 -13.72 1.76
CA GLU A 18 8.79 -14.17 2.89
C GLU A 18 9.20 -12.98 3.76
N ALA A 19 9.55 -11.86 3.14
CA ALA A 19 9.98 -10.67 3.88
C ALA A 19 9.73 -9.37 3.10
N VAL A 20 9.32 -8.33 3.82
CA VAL A 20 9.32 -6.96 3.31
C VAL A 20 10.61 -6.25 3.72
N THR A 21 11.55 -6.14 2.78
CA THR A 21 12.88 -5.59 3.09
C THR A 21 12.89 -4.08 3.25
N LYS A 22 11.95 -3.37 2.59
CA LYS A 22 11.89 -1.90 2.62
C LYS A 22 10.54 -1.37 2.18
N VAL A 23 9.98 -0.44 2.95
CA VAL A 23 8.93 0.46 2.47
C VAL A 23 9.58 1.68 1.82
N VAL A 24 9.47 1.79 0.51
CA VAL A 24 10.12 2.85 -0.29
C VAL A 24 9.32 4.13 -0.20
N ASP A 25 8.01 4.04 -0.40
CA ASP A 25 7.03 5.13 -0.35
C ASP A 25 5.66 4.64 0.17
N GLY A 26 4.65 5.51 0.24
CA GLY A 26 3.29 5.18 0.71
C GLY A 26 2.57 4.08 -0.09
N ASP A 27 2.98 3.83 -1.33
CA ASP A 27 2.38 2.85 -2.24
C ASP A 27 3.42 1.84 -2.81
N THR A 28 4.66 1.87 -2.33
CA THR A 28 5.77 1.15 -2.96
C THR A 28 6.66 0.46 -1.92
N LEU A 29 6.86 -0.85 -2.06
CA LEU A 29 7.68 -1.68 -1.18
C LEU A 29 8.57 -2.67 -1.93
N ASP A 30 9.68 -3.07 -1.31
CA ASP A 30 10.60 -4.09 -1.82
C ASP A 30 10.36 -5.41 -1.06
N CYS A 31 9.82 -6.42 -1.77
CA CYS A 31 9.45 -7.74 -1.22
C CYS A 31 10.45 -8.82 -1.65
N VAL A 32 10.62 -9.82 -0.77
CA VAL A 32 11.23 -11.11 -1.08
C VAL A 32 10.11 -12.11 -1.24
N PHE A 33 9.97 -12.66 -2.44
CA PHE A 33 8.98 -13.67 -2.77
C PHE A 33 9.58 -15.06 -2.59
N ASP A 34 8.80 -15.96 -1.98
CA ASP A 34 9.11 -17.38 -1.91
C ASP A 34 8.47 -18.10 -3.11
N LEU A 35 9.29 -18.70 -3.97
CA LEU A 35 8.85 -19.49 -5.12
C LEU A 35 8.98 -21.01 -4.88
N GLY A 36 9.30 -21.42 -3.65
CA GLY A 36 9.61 -22.79 -3.27
C GLY A 36 11.03 -23.21 -3.70
N PHE A 37 11.40 -24.43 -3.34
CA PHE A 37 12.70 -25.04 -3.71
C PHE A 37 13.93 -24.19 -3.35
N ASP A 38 13.86 -23.43 -2.24
CA ASP A 38 14.92 -22.49 -1.82
C ASP A 38 15.20 -21.37 -2.84
N VAL A 39 14.22 -21.06 -3.70
CA VAL A 39 14.29 -19.98 -4.68
C VAL A 39 13.53 -18.77 -4.15
N MET A 40 14.31 -17.76 -3.73
CA MET A 40 13.80 -16.46 -3.32
C MET A 40 14.16 -15.39 -4.34
N VAL A 41 13.20 -14.55 -4.70
CA VAL A 41 13.43 -13.42 -5.63
C VAL A 41 13.02 -12.11 -4.98
N LYS A 42 13.86 -11.08 -5.15
CA LYS A 42 13.59 -9.74 -4.64
C LYS A 42 13.03 -8.85 -5.74
N HIS A 43 11.81 -8.36 -5.56
CA HIS A 43 11.18 -7.43 -6.50
C HIS A 43 10.53 -6.25 -5.79
N ARG A 44 10.49 -5.12 -6.50
CA ARG A 44 9.75 -3.94 -6.09
C ARG A 44 8.30 -4.07 -6.52
N VAL A 45 7.39 -3.89 -5.57
CA VAL A 45 5.95 -3.87 -5.76
C VAL A 45 5.46 -2.44 -5.63
N ARG A 46 4.63 -2.01 -6.58
CA ARG A 46 3.81 -0.81 -6.48
C ARG A 46 2.36 -1.26 -6.30
N MET A 47 1.69 -0.69 -5.31
CA MET A 47 0.33 -1.04 -4.95
C MET A 47 -0.62 -0.67 -6.11
N LEU A 48 -1.37 -1.66 -6.59
CA LEU A 48 -2.32 -1.52 -7.69
C LEU A 48 -3.52 -0.68 -7.25
N GLY A 49 -4.05 0.13 -8.17
CA GLY A 49 -5.33 0.82 -7.97
C GLY A 49 -5.28 2.01 -7.02
N ILE A 50 -4.10 2.38 -6.50
CA ILE A 50 -3.95 3.49 -5.54
C ILE A 50 -2.80 4.43 -5.89
N ASP A 51 -2.92 5.68 -5.42
CA ASP A 51 -1.87 6.69 -5.43
C ASP A 51 -1.77 7.34 -4.04
N THR A 52 -0.54 7.51 -3.56
CA THR A 52 -0.27 8.16 -2.26
C THR A 52 0.46 9.48 -2.45
N PRO A 53 0.32 10.44 -1.52
CA PRO A 53 1.15 11.65 -1.54
C PRO A 53 2.64 11.30 -1.57
N GLU A 54 3.42 12.05 -2.35
CA GLU A 54 4.83 11.74 -2.59
C GLU A 54 5.69 12.08 -1.35
N SER A 55 6.35 11.09 -0.75
CA SER A 55 7.23 11.37 0.41
C SER A 55 8.59 11.96 0.00
N ARG A 56 8.96 11.87 -1.28
CA ARG A 56 10.23 12.39 -1.83
C ARG A 56 10.03 13.64 -2.68
N THR A 57 9.26 14.58 -2.16
CA THR A 57 8.99 15.88 -2.78
C THR A 57 9.74 17.02 -2.07
N ARG A 58 9.86 18.16 -2.76
CA ARG A 58 10.38 19.43 -2.19
C ARG A 58 9.29 20.20 -1.45
N SER A 59 8.03 19.93 -1.79
CA SER A 59 6.88 20.40 -1.05
C SER A 59 6.96 19.90 0.40
N LEU A 60 6.94 20.81 1.36
CA LEU A 60 7.02 20.41 2.77
C LEU A 60 5.67 19.85 3.24
N ASN A 61 4.57 20.41 2.72
CA ASN A 61 3.23 20.02 3.14
C ASN A 61 2.85 18.65 2.56
N GLU A 62 3.08 18.40 1.27
CA GLU A 62 2.82 17.09 0.65
C GLU A 62 3.69 16.00 1.30
N LYS A 63 4.96 16.32 1.60
CA LYS A 63 5.89 15.39 2.24
C LYS A 63 5.40 14.89 3.59
N VAL A 64 4.73 15.74 4.39
CA VAL A 64 4.13 15.31 5.67
C VAL A 64 3.11 14.20 5.42
N TYR A 65 2.20 14.39 4.47
CA TYR A 65 1.21 13.36 4.14
C TYR A 65 1.83 12.12 3.51
N GLY A 66 2.86 12.26 2.68
CA GLY A 66 3.56 11.11 2.11
C GLY A 66 4.27 10.27 3.18
N LEU A 67 4.84 10.92 4.20
CA LEU A 67 5.41 10.23 5.36
C LEU A 67 4.34 9.55 6.21
N LEU A 68 3.15 10.12 6.34
CA LEU A 68 2.02 9.49 7.03
C LEU A 68 1.55 8.23 6.30
N SER A 69 1.34 8.29 4.98
CA SER A 69 0.97 7.12 4.18
C SER A 69 2.03 6.03 4.25
N LYS A 70 3.31 6.42 4.18
CA LYS A 70 4.44 5.51 4.36
C LYS A 70 4.47 4.85 5.74
N ALA A 71 4.20 5.62 6.81
CA ALA A 71 4.15 5.09 8.16
C ALA A 71 2.98 4.11 8.34
N ALA A 72 1.82 4.41 7.74
CA ALA A 72 0.65 3.55 7.74
C ALA A 72 0.90 2.22 6.99
N LEU A 73 1.50 2.26 5.80
CA LEU A 73 1.91 1.03 5.10
C LEU A 73 2.92 0.24 5.94
N LYS A 74 3.90 0.94 6.54
CA LYS A 74 4.89 0.31 7.41
C LYS A 74 4.24 -0.38 8.61
N SER A 75 3.22 0.18 9.26
CA SER A 75 2.60 -0.47 10.43
C SER A 75 1.92 -1.80 10.10
N TRP A 76 1.43 -1.96 8.86
CA TRP A 76 0.88 -3.24 8.39
C TRP A 76 1.97 -4.29 8.16
N VAL A 77 3.06 -3.91 7.50
CA VAL A 77 4.09 -4.86 7.06
C VAL A 77 5.26 -5.00 8.03
N HIS A 78 5.36 -4.17 9.07
CA HIS A 78 6.50 -4.19 10.01
C HIS A 78 6.61 -5.51 10.76
N TRP A 79 5.50 -6.19 10.97
CA TRP A 79 5.48 -7.49 11.64
C TRP A 79 6.13 -8.61 10.82
N ALA A 80 6.08 -8.52 9.49
CA ALA A 80 6.75 -9.48 8.60
C ALA A 80 8.26 -9.22 8.44
N VAL A 81 8.82 -8.28 9.20
CA VAL A 81 10.26 -7.95 9.16
C VAL A 81 11.04 -8.77 10.20
N MET A 82 10.37 -9.51 11.10
CA MET A 82 11.03 -10.24 12.18
C MET A 82 10.55 -11.68 12.30
N SER A 83 11.53 -12.59 12.32
CA SER A 83 11.48 -14.05 12.33
C SER A 83 10.79 -14.72 13.53
N ASP A 84 10.02 -13.97 14.33
CA ASP A 84 9.53 -14.40 15.65
C ASP A 84 8.00 -14.41 15.80
N ARG A 85 7.24 -14.18 14.72
CA ARG A 85 5.77 -14.34 14.75
C ARG A 85 5.28 -15.12 13.54
N ASP A 86 4.99 -16.40 13.77
CA ASP A 86 4.31 -17.32 12.83
C ASP A 86 2.85 -16.90 12.52
N ASP A 87 2.38 -15.80 13.11
CA ASP A 87 0.97 -15.40 13.07
C ASP A 87 0.61 -14.46 11.91
N ILE A 88 1.57 -14.08 11.05
CA ILE A 88 1.33 -13.08 10.00
C ILE A 88 1.82 -13.57 8.63
N ASP A 89 0.88 -13.73 7.70
CA ASP A 89 1.17 -14.04 6.30
C ASP A 89 0.99 -12.80 5.44
N ILE A 90 1.92 -12.60 4.49
CA ILE A 90 1.80 -11.55 3.48
C ILE A 90 1.72 -12.17 2.09
N GLU A 91 0.75 -11.69 1.32
CA GLU A 91 0.57 -12.03 -0.08
C GLU A 91 0.59 -10.77 -0.93
N ILE A 92 1.22 -10.87 -2.10
CA ILE A 92 0.95 -9.94 -3.20
C ILE A 92 0.02 -10.64 -4.16
N ARG A 93 -1.14 -10.04 -4.38
CA ARG A 93 -2.13 -10.52 -5.35
C ARG A 93 -2.07 -9.65 -6.60
N CYS A 94 -2.00 -10.28 -7.76
CA CYS A 94 -1.83 -9.62 -9.05
C CYS A 94 -2.97 -10.00 -10.01
N PRO A 95 -3.37 -9.08 -10.90
CA PRO A 95 -4.37 -9.34 -11.94
C PRO A 95 -3.84 -10.30 -13.02
N GLU A 96 -2.55 -10.20 -13.34
CA GLU A 96 -1.87 -11.03 -14.34
C GLU A 96 -0.64 -11.74 -13.76
N SER A 97 -0.29 -12.92 -14.31
CA SER A 97 0.89 -13.68 -13.90
C SER A 97 2.22 -12.96 -14.14
N ASP A 98 2.26 -12.04 -15.12
CA ASP A 98 3.38 -11.14 -15.38
C ASP A 98 2.92 -9.69 -15.27
N SER A 99 2.43 -9.32 -14.08
CA SER A 99 1.99 -7.94 -13.76
C SER A 99 3.16 -6.93 -13.65
N ARG A 100 4.19 -7.06 -14.49
CA ARG A 100 5.30 -6.13 -14.57
C ARG A 100 4.85 -4.88 -15.32
N GLY A 101 4.70 -3.78 -14.59
CA GLY A 101 4.46 -2.47 -15.19
C GLY A 101 5.65 -2.01 -16.06
N LYS A 102 5.46 -0.89 -16.77
CA LYS A 102 6.41 -0.30 -17.73
C LYS A 102 7.87 -0.13 -17.24
N PHE A 103 8.09 -0.12 -15.93
CA PHE A 103 9.41 0.06 -15.30
C PHE A 103 9.95 -1.21 -14.63
N GLY A 104 9.38 -2.39 -14.94
CA GLY A 104 9.77 -3.67 -14.35
C GLY A 104 9.37 -3.84 -12.88
N ARG A 105 8.46 -2.99 -12.37
CA ARG A 105 7.88 -3.12 -11.02
C ARG A 105 6.64 -3.98 -11.11
N ILE A 106 6.46 -4.86 -10.14
CA ILE A 106 5.23 -5.64 -10.01
C ILE A 106 4.10 -4.69 -9.58
N LEU A 107 2.96 -4.77 -10.25
CA LEU A 107 1.71 -4.14 -9.83
C LEU A 107 0.86 -5.18 -9.12
N GLY A 108 0.44 -4.90 -7.89
CA GLY A 108 -0.38 -5.83 -7.13
C GLY A 108 -0.98 -5.24 -5.87
N GLU A 109 -1.91 -5.97 -5.29
CA GLU A 109 -2.51 -5.69 -3.99
C GLU A 109 -1.69 -6.33 -2.88
N VAL A 110 -1.49 -5.59 -1.79
CA VAL A 110 -0.85 -6.11 -0.59
C VAL A 110 -1.92 -6.65 0.34
N TRP A 111 -1.84 -7.94 0.63
CA TRP A 111 -2.74 -8.64 1.53
C TRP A 111 -1.97 -9.12 2.76
N VAL A 112 -2.50 -8.83 3.94
CA VAL A 112 -1.92 -9.24 5.22
C VAL A 112 -2.95 -10.05 5.98
N ASN A 113 -2.59 -11.27 6.37
CA ASN A 113 -3.38 -12.09 7.27
C ASN A 113 -2.82 -11.97 8.68
N CYS A 114 -3.64 -11.59 9.64
CA CYS A 114 -3.28 -11.70 11.05
C CYS A 114 -4.04 -12.88 11.66
N ASN A 115 -3.31 -13.91 12.09
CA ASN A 115 -3.86 -15.12 12.71
C ASN A 115 -4.16 -14.93 14.21
N ALA A 116 -3.84 -13.76 14.78
CA ALA A 116 -4.17 -13.43 16.16
C ALA A 116 -5.67 -13.14 16.34
N GLU A 117 -6.28 -13.68 17.41
CA GLU A 117 -7.67 -13.39 17.77
C GLU A 117 -7.86 -11.87 18.07
N GLY A 118 -8.74 -11.20 17.33
CA GLY A 118 -9.00 -9.75 17.48
C GLY A 118 -9.67 -9.10 16.27
N GLU A 119 -9.75 -7.76 16.28
CA GLU A 119 -10.40 -6.93 15.23
C GLU A 119 -9.79 -7.11 13.83
N TYR A 120 -8.53 -7.55 13.75
CA TYR A 120 -7.79 -7.76 12.50
C TYR A 120 -7.64 -9.23 12.11
N GLY A 121 -8.42 -10.14 12.71
CA GLY A 121 -8.38 -11.56 12.37
C GLY A 121 -8.72 -11.80 10.90
N GLY A 122 -7.81 -12.45 10.16
CA GLY A 122 -8.00 -12.80 8.75
C GLY A 122 -7.33 -11.87 7.74
N TRP A 123 -7.65 -12.08 6.46
CA TRP A 123 -7.06 -11.37 5.33
C TRP A 123 -7.57 -9.94 5.20
N THR A 124 -6.67 -8.97 5.29
CA THR A 124 -6.94 -7.56 5.04
C THR A 124 -6.24 -7.09 3.76
N ASN A 125 -6.99 -6.45 2.87
CA ASN A 125 -6.43 -5.73 1.71
C ASN A 125 -5.91 -4.35 2.15
N VAL A 126 -4.59 -4.20 2.20
CA VAL A 126 -3.94 -2.97 2.67
C VAL A 126 -4.17 -1.81 1.69
N ASN A 127 -4.29 -2.07 0.39
CA ASN A 127 -4.58 -1.02 -0.61
C ASN A 127 -5.92 -0.33 -0.28
N LYS A 128 -6.95 -1.15 -0.08
CA LYS A 128 -8.29 -0.69 0.31
C LYS A 128 -8.25 0.06 1.64
N TRP A 129 -7.60 -0.52 2.64
CA TRP A 129 -7.50 0.10 3.96
C TRP A 129 -6.82 1.48 3.91
N LEU A 130 -5.76 1.65 3.11
CA LEU A 130 -5.11 2.96 2.94
C LEU A 130 -6.06 4.00 2.33
N CYS A 131 -6.88 3.63 1.35
CA CYS A 131 -7.88 4.53 0.78
C CYS A 131 -8.95 4.92 1.80
N GLU A 132 -9.50 3.93 2.50
CA GLU A 132 -10.56 4.14 3.51
C GLU A 132 -10.06 4.93 4.72
N ASN A 133 -8.76 4.89 5.01
CA ASN A 133 -8.17 5.63 6.15
C ASN A 133 -7.55 6.98 5.76
N GLY A 134 -7.76 7.43 4.52
CA GLY A 134 -7.30 8.75 4.04
C GLY A 134 -5.80 8.82 3.74
N HIS A 135 -5.13 7.69 3.55
CA HIS A 135 -3.71 7.61 3.23
C HIS A 135 -3.44 7.49 1.72
N ALA A 136 -4.43 7.09 0.93
CA ALA A 136 -4.32 6.93 -0.51
C ALA A 136 -5.63 7.33 -1.22
N VAL A 137 -5.54 7.56 -2.53
CA VAL A 137 -6.68 7.79 -3.41
C VAL A 137 -6.73 6.72 -4.49
N GLY A 138 -7.90 6.51 -5.11
CA GLY A 138 -8.04 5.53 -6.19
C GLY A 138 -7.31 6.00 -7.45
N TYR A 139 -6.51 5.13 -8.06
CA TYR A 139 -5.72 5.47 -9.26
C TYR A 139 -5.75 4.37 -10.32
N TRP A 140 -6.27 4.74 -11.50
CA TRP A 140 -6.54 3.90 -12.67
C TRP A 140 -5.95 4.52 -13.94
N GLY A 141 -4.89 5.32 -13.79
CA GLY A 141 -4.28 6.03 -14.92
C GLY A 141 -4.96 7.36 -15.25
N GLN A 142 -5.76 7.93 -14.36
CA GLN A 142 -6.27 9.30 -14.51
C GLN A 142 -5.14 10.33 -14.46
N ASN A 143 -5.44 11.57 -14.85
CA ASN A 143 -4.49 12.66 -14.69
C ASN A 143 -4.29 12.94 -13.19
N LYS A 144 -3.06 13.31 -12.81
CA LYS A 144 -2.73 13.68 -11.43
C LYS A 144 -3.57 14.86 -10.93
N ASP A 145 -3.99 15.74 -11.84
CA ASP A 145 -4.87 16.86 -11.46
C ASP A 145 -6.28 16.41 -11.07
N ASP A 146 -6.76 15.29 -11.62
CA ASP A 146 -8.10 14.76 -11.35
C ASP A 146 -8.20 14.14 -9.95
N VAL A 147 -7.07 13.68 -9.38
CA VAL A 147 -7.02 13.07 -8.05
C VAL A 147 -6.71 14.08 -6.93
N LYS A 148 -6.35 15.33 -7.27
CA LYS A 148 -6.08 16.39 -6.27
C LYS A 148 -7.27 16.66 -5.34
N PRO A 149 -8.54 16.70 -5.80
CA PRO A 149 -9.69 16.87 -4.91
C PRO A 149 -9.84 15.72 -3.92
N GLU A 150 -9.57 14.48 -4.35
CA GLU A 150 -9.61 13.30 -3.47
C GLU A 150 -8.49 13.36 -2.41
N HIS A 151 -7.28 13.75 -2.82
CA HIS A 151 -6.18 13.97 -1.90
C HIS A 151 -6.50 15.08 -0.89
N TRP A 152 -7.17 16.15 -1.32
CA TRP A 152 -7.61 17.22 -0.42
C TRP A 152 -8.64 16.72 0.61
N ALA A 153 -9.67 15.99 0.16
CA ALA A 153 -10.67 15.41 1.04
C ALA A 153 -10.05 14.44 2.07
N ASN A 154 -8.98 13.72 1.69
CA ASN A 154 -8.22 12.90 2.62
C ASN A 154 -7.47 13.73 3.67
N ARG A 155 -6.91 14.90 3.32
CA ARG A 155 -6.28 15.81 4.29
C ARG A 155 -7.28 16.33 5.31
N GLU A 156 -8.47 16.75 4.84
CA GLU A 156 -9.57 17.18 5.72
C GLU A 156 -9.97 16.05 6.67
N PHE A 157 -10.15 14.83 6.13
CA PHE A 157 -10.46 13.65 6.93
C PHE A 157 -9.40 13.37 8.01
N LEU A 158 -8.11 13.42 7.67
CA LEU A 158 -7.02 13.22 8.64
C LEU A 158 -7.01 14.29 9.74
N ALA A 159 -7.37 15.53 9.42
CA ALA A 159 -7.48 16.62 10.38
C ALA A 159 -8.70 16.47 11.30
N GLU A 160 -9.86 16.13 10.75
CA GLU A 160 -11.09 15.88 11.53
C GLU A 160 -10.92 14.73 12.54
N HIS A 161 -10.12 13.72 12.19
CA HIS A 161 -9.81 12.58 13.06
C HIS A 161 -8.58 12.80 13.94
N GLY A 162 -8.01 14.01 13.98
CA GLY A 162 -6.89 14.37 14.85
C GLY A 162 -5.57 13.66 14.53
N LYS A 163 -5.42 13.10 13.32
CA LYS A 163 -4.19 12.41 12.90
C LYS A 163 -3.11 13.39 12.44
N GLN A 164 -3.49 14.51 11.83
CA GLN A 164 -2.59 15.52 11.28
C GLN A 164 -3.31 16.86 11.08
N ASP A 165 -2.69 17.97 11.47
CA ASP A 165 -3.24 19.31 11.19
C ASP A 165 -3.39 19.55 9.68
N LEU A 166 -4.46 20.26 9.29
CA LEU A 166 -4.75 20.55 7.89
C LEU A 166 -3.70 21.50 7.28
N LEU A 167 -2.77 20.93 6.51
CA LEU A 167 -1.78 21.66 5.72
C LEU A 167 -2.27 21.91 4.28
N GLN A 168 -2.15 23.16 3.85
CA GLN A 168 -2.49 23.63 2.51
C GLN A 168 -1.59 23.01 1.42
N TRP A 169 -2.01 23.10 0.17
CA TRP A 169 -1.09 22.89 -0.95
C TRP A 169 -0.05 24.01 -0.99
N ASP A 170 1.18 23.66 -1.34
CA ASP A 170 2.33 24.55 -1.49
C ASP A 170 2.82 24.62 -2.95
#